data_AF-A0A3M2D9R9-F1
#
_entry.id   AF-A0A3M2D9R9-F1
#
_cell.length_a   1.000
_cell.length_b   1.000
_cell.length_c   1.000
_cell.angle_alpha   90.00
_cell.angle_beta   90.00
_cell.angle_gamma   90.00
#
_symmetry.space_group_name_H-M   'P 1'
#
loop_
_entity.id
_entity.type
_entity.pdbx_description
1 polymer ?
#
loop_
_entity_poly.entity_id
_entity_poly.type
_entity_poly.pdbx_seq_one_letter_code
_entity_poly.pdbx_strand_id
1 'polypeptide(L)'
;MSNQSRQHRAEELGRISRVGELALLTFLFLSRLPRTCAHLADLCLIAVLALFPRLAAAEPLAVIVRIDTPVTQLTAGHVAAIYRGEQLYWPDGSRIKLVNREISSATRRQFYRQILQARPDQPFYRPGTPIPIQSFIRRTDRAVIQFVATIKGAIGYVARASLTADDLQAVKIVLRIPDP
;
A
#
# COMPACT_ATOMS: atom_id res chain seq x y z
N MET A 1 24.75 3.04 -23.12
CA MET A 1 23.76 2.13 -22.49
C MET A 1 24.52 1.01 -21.80
N SER A 2 24.42 1.00 -20.47
CA SER A 2 25.44 0.49 -19.53
C SER A 2 25.42 -1.03 -19.33
N ASN A 3 26.63 -1.58 -19.16
CA ASN A 3 27.01 -2.99 -18.92
C ASN A 3 26.22 -3.66 -17.76
N GLN A 4 25.71 -2.86 -16.81
CA GLN A 4 24.92 -3.32 -15.66
C GLN A 4 23.59 -4.00 -16.03
N SER A 5 22.92 -3.58 -17.11
CA SER A 5 21.63 -4.18 -17.51
C SER A 5 21.80 -5.58 -18.11
N ARG A 6 22.98 -5.90 -18.64
CA ARG A 6 23.31 -7.24 -19.16
C ARG A 6 23.67 -8.21 -18.04
N GLN A 7 24.37 -7.73 -17.00
CA GLN A 7 24.73 -8.56 -15.84
C GLN A 7 23.51 -8.94 -15.01
N HIS A 8 22.59 -8.00 -14.76
CA HIS A 8 21.37 -8.28 -13.99
C HIS A 8 20.45 -9.30 -14.70
N ARG A 9 20.37 -9.23 -16.04
CA ARG A 9 19.56 -10.15 -16.85
C ARG A 9 20.16 -11.55 -16.94
N ALA A 10 21.49 -11.68 -16.89
CA ALA A 10 22.18 -12.97 -16.89
C ALA A 10 22.05 -13.71 -15.54
N GLU A 11 22.05 -13.00 -14.42
CA GLU A 11 21.84 -13.60 -13.09
C GLU A 11 20.39 -14.07 -12.89
N GLU A 12 19.43 -13.35 -13.45
CA GLU A 12 18.01 -13.70 -13.38
C GLU A 12 17.69 -14.94 -14.22
N LEU A 13 18.26 -15.05 -15.43
CA LEU A 13 18.16 -16.25 -16.27
C LEU A 13 18.83 -17.48 -15.64
N GLY A 14 19.98 -17.29 -14.99
CA GLY A 14 20.66 -18.37 -14.26
C GLY A 14 19.89 -18.86 -13.03
N ARG A 15 19.13 -17.98 -12.36
CA ARG A 15 18.28 -18.33 -11.21
C ARG A 15 17.02 -19.08 -11.64
N ILE A 16 16.41 -18.69 -12.75
CA ILE A 16 15.25 -19.39 -13.35
C ILE A 16 15.66 -20.77 -13.87
N SER A 17 16.86 -20.91 -14.45
CA SER A 17 17.39 -22.20 -14.90
C SER A 17 17.57 -23.18 -13.75
N ARG A 18 18.14 -22.77 -12.61
CA ARG A 18 18.35 -23.67 -11.46
C ARG A 18 17.05 -24.07 -10.77
N VAL A 19 16.03 -23.21 -10.76
CA VAL A 19 14.70 -23.55 -10.22
C VAL A 19 14.00 -24.58 -11.12
N GLY A 20 14.11 -24.44 -12.44
CA GLY A 20 13.60 -25.43 -13.40
C GLY A 20 14.33 -26.78 -13.30
N GLU A 21 15.65 -26.77 -13.12
CA GLU A 21 16.48 -27.97 -13.00
C GLU A 21 16.22 -28.74 -11.70
N LEU A 22 16.05 -28.03 -10.58
CA LEU A 22 15.65 -28.63 -9.31
C LEU A 22 14.23 -29.20 -9.39
N ALA A 23 13.29 -28.51 -10.02
CA ALA A 23 11.93 -29.01 -10.21
C ALA A 23 11.89 -30.27 -11.09
N LEU A 24 12.69 -30.32 -12.17
CA LEU A 24 12.78 -31.47 -13.07
C LEU A 24 13.44 -32.68 -12.39
N LEU A 25 14.51 -32.46 -11.62
CA LEU A 25 15.19 -33.52 -10.86
C LEU A 25 14.29 -34.10 -9.77
N THR A 26 13.49 -33.26 -9.11
CA THR A 26 12.50 -33.72 -8.12
C THR A 26 11.39 -34.55 -8.79
N PHE A 27 10.92 -34.14 -9.98
CA PHE A 27 9.89 -34.85 -10.75
C PHE A 27 10.38 -36.22 -11.25
N LEU A 28 11.62 -36.29 -11.76
CA LEU A 28 12.23 -37.53 -12.22
C LEU A 28 12.54 -38.50 -11.07
N PHE A 29 12.94 -37.99 -9.90
CA PHE A 29 13.19 -38.81 -8.71
C PHE A 29 11.89 -39.39 -8.12
N LEU A 30 10.79 -38.62 -8.11
CA LEU A 30 9.47 -39.12 -7.67
C LEU A 30 8.90 -40.20 -8.61
N SER A 31 9.21 -40.15 -9.91
CA SER A 31 8.70 -41.11 -10.90
C SER A 31 9.20 -42.56 -10.74
N ARG A 32 10.19 -42.81 -9.87
CA ARG A 32 10.83 -44.13 -9.67
C ARG A 32 10.44 -44.83 -8.35
N LEU A 33 9.57 -44.25 -7.54
CA LEU A 33 9.15 -44.84 -6.27
C LEU A 33 7.85 -45.65 -6.42
N PRO A 34 7.65 -46.73 -5.64
CA PRO A 34 6.43 -47.52 -5.66
C PRO A 34 5.20 -46.64 -5.35
N ARG A 35 4.12 -46.83 -6.12
CA ARG A 35 2.93 -45.96 -6.24
C ARG A 35 2.25 -45.58 -4.92
N THR A 36 2.47 -46.33 -3.85
CA THR A 36 1.94 -46.05 -2.50
C THR A 36 2.71 -44.95 -1.75
N CYS A 37 3.98 -44.68 -2.10
CA CYS A 37 4.77 -43.57 -1.56
C CYS A 37 4.56 -42.23 -2.29
N ALA A 38 4.10 -42.28 -3.55
CA ALA A 38 3.88 -41.09 -4.37
C ALA A 38 2.78 -40.19 -3.79
N HIS A 39 1.69 -40.77 -3.27
CA HIS A 39 0.58 -40.03 -2.68
C HIS A 39 0.96 -39.29 -1.37
N LEU A 40 1.86 -39.87 -0.56
CA LEU A 40 2.33 -39.24 0.67
C LEU A 40 3.32 -38.09 0.38
N ALA A 41 4.15 -38.25 -0.64
CA ALA A 41 5.06 -37.19 -1.10
C ALA A 41 4.30 -36.00 -1.70
N ASP A 42 3.26 -36.25 -2.50
CA ASP A 42 2.40 -35.20 -3.07
C ASP A 42 1.63 -34.43 -1.98
N LEU A 43 1.09 -35.12 -0.97
CA LEU A 43 0.43 -34.48 0.17
C LEU A 43 1.39 -33.59 0.97
N CYS A 44 2.64 -34.01 1.13
CA CYS A 44 3.67 -33.24 1.82
C CYS A 44 4.05 -31.98 1.03
N LEU A 45 4.16 -32.07 -0.31
CA LEU A 45 4.45 -30.94 -1.18
C LEU A 45 3.30 -29.90 -1.19
N ILE A 46 2.04 -30.35 -1.22
CA ILE A 46 0.87 -29.47 -1.13
C ILE A 46 0.81 -28.77 0.24
N ALA A 47 1.10 -29.50 1.32
CA ALA A 47 1.16 -28.91 2.66
C ALA A 47 2.27 -27.86 2.78
N VAL A 48 3.47 -28.13 2.25
CA VAL A 48 4.60 -27.19 2.24
C VAL A 48 4.28 -25.95 1.39
N LEU A 49 3.62 -26.11 0.23
CA LEU A 49 3.18 -24.99 -0.61
C LEU A 49 2.08 -24.13 0.05
N ALA A 50 1.20 -24.74 0.85
CA ALA A 50 0.17 -24.04 1.62
C ALA A 50 0.73 -23.29 2.85
N LEU A 51 1.93 -23.65 3.32
CA LEU A 51 2.62 -22.99 4.44
C LEU A 51 3.44 -21.77 4.04
N PHE A 52 3.63 -21.49 2.74
CA PHE A 52 4.25 -20.23 2.35
C PHE A 52 3.28 -19.09 2.64
N PRO A 53 3.64 -18.11 3.50
CA PRO A 53 2.86 -16.90 3.58
C PRO A 53 2.84 -16.30 2.17
N ARG A 54 1.63 -16.12 1.61
CA ARG A 54 1.48 -15.25 0.43
C ARG A 54 2.11 -13.92 0.84
N LEU A 55 3.27 -13.57 0.28
CA LEU A 55 3.80 -12.23 0.41
C LEU A 55 2.73 -11.32 -0.20
N ALA A 56 1.94 -10.68 0.67
CA ALA A 56 1.09 -9.60 0.26
C ALA A 56 2.03 -8.48 -0.20
N ALA A 57 2.14 -8.32 -1.53
CA ALA A 57 2.82 -7.17 -2.09
C ALA A 57 2.21 -5.92 -1.47
N ALA A 58 3.06 -4.97 -1.07
CA ALA A 58 2.55 -3.67 -0.68
C ALA A 58 1.86 -3.06 -1.90
N GLU A 59 0.60 -2.66 -1.74
CA GLU A 59 -0.24 -2.13 -2.81
C GLU A 59 -0.02 -0.62 -2.99
N PRO A 60 -0.19 -0.06 -4.21
CA PRO A 60 0.08 1.36 -4.41
C PRO A 60 -0.93 2.15 -3.61
N LEU A 61 -0.54 3.27 -3.02
CA LEU A 61 -1.50 4.12 -2.32
C LEU A 61 -1.97 5.27 -3.21
N ALA A 62 -3.17 5.76 -2.90
CA ALA A 62 -3.70 6.99 -3.44
C ALA A 62 -4.07 7.91 -2.27
N VAL A 63 -3.63 9.16 -2.35
CA VAL A 63 -4.17 10.24 -1.52
C VAL A 63 -5.35 10.83 -2.25
N ILE A 64 -6.48 10.88 -1.56
CA ILE A 64 -7.75 11.33 -2.10
C ILE A 64 -8.25 12.55 -1.34
N VAL A 65 -8.89 13.45 -2.09
CA VAL A 65 -9.69 14.55 -1.55
C VAL A 65 -11.07 14.47 -2.16
N ARG A 66 -12.04 15.18 -1.59
CA ARG A 66 -13.35 15.27 -2.21
C ARG A 66 -13.29 15.99 -3.56
N ILE A 67 -14.17 15.62 -4.48
CA ILE A 67 -14.20 16.11 -5.86
C ILE A 67 -14.17 17.65 -5.98
N ASP A 68 -14.87 18.36 -5.09
CA ASP A 68 -14.98 19.83 -5.09
C ASP A 68 -13.82 20.56 -4.37
N THR A 69 -12.85 19.84 -3.81
CA THR A 69 -11.69 20.47 -3.13
C THR A 69 -10.86 21.24 -4.17
N PRO A 70 -10.42 22.49 -3.92
CA PRO A 70 -9.79 23.36 -4.94
C PRO A 70 -8.31 23.03 -5.21
N VAL A 71 -7.99 21.73 -5.32
CA VAL A 71 -6.66 21.23 -5.69
C VAL A 71 -6.82 20.09 -6.68
N THR A 72 -5.91 20.00 -7.65
CA THR A 72 -5.88 18.91 -8.64
C THR A 72 -4.78 17.91 -8.35
N GLN A 73 -3.65 18.38 -7.82
CA GLN A 73 -2.48 17.56 -7.52
C GLN A 73 -1.73 18.15 -6.33
N LEU A 74 -1.12 17.29 -5.51
CA LEU A 74 -0.26 17.65 -4.40
C LEU A 74 1.06 16.91 -4.50
N THR A 75 2.13 17.51 -3.97
CA THR A 75 3.41 16.84 -3.78
C THR A 75 3.39 16.03 -2.48
N ALA A 76 4.29 15.06 -2.34
CA ALA A 76 4.46 14.32 -1.07
C ALA A 76 4.76 15.28 0.10
N GLY A 77 5.55 16.34 -0.13
CA GLY A 77 5.85 17.36 0.87
C GLY A 77 4.61 18.13 1.32
N HIS A 78 3.73 18.55 0.41
CA HIS A 78 2.47 19.20 0.79
C HIS A 78 1.55 18.27 1.58
N VAL A 79 1.43 17.00 1.17
CA VAL A 79 0.66 16.02 1.93
C VAL A 79 1.26 15.83 3.33
N ALA A 80 2.59 15.76 3.45
CA ALA A 80 3.26 15.66 4.73
C ALA A 80 2.98 16.88 5.63
N ALA A 81 3.08 18.10 5.11
CA ALA A 81 2.78 19.33 5.85
C ALA A 81 1.34 19.34 6.38
N ILE A 82 0.38 18.91 5.55
CA ILE A 82 -1.03 18.78 5.94
C ILE A 82 -1.19 17.77 7.10
N TYR A 83 -0.60 16.57 6.99
CA TYR A 83 -0.70 15.54 8.03
C TYR A 83 0.12 15.84 9.30
N ARG A 84 1.11 16.74 9.21
CA ARG A 84 1.83 17.32 10.36
C ARG A 84 1.10 18.49 11.02
N GLY A 85 0.00 18.97 10.43
CA GLY A 85 -0.74 20.13 10.92
C GLY A 85 -0.06 21.47 10.63
N GLU A 86 0.90 21.51 9.68
CA GLU A 86 1.59 22.73 9.24
C GLU A 86 0.73 23.54 8.26
N GLN A 87 -0.20 22.86 7.56
CA GLN A 87 -1.20 23.49 6.71
C GLN A 87 -2.61 23.12 7.19
N LEU A 88 -3.44 24.14 7.40
CA LEU A 88 -4.75 24.00 8.07
C LEU A 88 -5.94 24.33 7.16
N TYR A 89 -5.67 24.97 6.03
CA TYR A 89 -6.67 25.49 5.11
C TYR A 89 -6.33 25.12 3.68
N TRP A 90 -7.37 24.89 2.88
CA TRP A 90 -7.28 24.83 1.43
C TRP A 90 -7.16 26.23 0.83
N PRO A 91 -6.75 26.37 -0.44
CA PRO A 91 -6.65 27.68 -1.12
C PRO A 91 -7.93 28.53 -1.10
N ASP A 92 -9.11 27.90 -1.01
CA ASP A 92 -10.41 28.59 -0.89
C ASP A 92 -10.75 29.04 0.54
N GLY A 93 -9.83 28.86 1.50
CA GLY A 93 -10.01 29.18 2.90
C GLY A 93 -10.82 28.14 3.70
N SER A 94 -11.27 27.05 3.08
CA SER A 94 -11.97 25.98 3.80
C SER A 94 -11.01 25.16 4.68
N ARG A 95 -11.47 24.71 5.85
CA ARG A 95 -10.63 23.94 6.78
C ARG A 95 -10.34 22.53 6.26
N ILE A 96 -9.10 22.10 6.41
CA ILE A 96 -8.68 20.73 6.13
C ILE A 96 -9.20 19.78 7.22
N LYS A 97 -9.77 18.65 6.81
CA LYS A 97 -10.21 17.58 7.71
C LYS A 97 -9.46 16.29 7.39
N LEU A 98 -8.53 15.91 8.25
CA LEU A 98 -7.70 14.72 8.07
C LEU A 98 -8.48 13.45 8.43
N VAL A 99 -8.41 12.43 7.58
CA VAL A 99 -8.74 11.06 7.95
C VAL A 99 -7.50 10.17 7.82
N ASN A 100 -7.35 9.31 8.81
CA ASN A 100 -6.25 8.37 8.98
C ASN A 100 -6.81 6.94 9.05
N ARG A 101 -6.02 5.97 8.60
CA ARG A 101 -6.28 4.56 8.88
C ARG A 101 -5.91 4.25 10.34
N GLU A 102 -6.44 3.17 10.88
CA GLU A 102 -6.05 2.67 12.21
C GLU A 102 -4.56 2.29 12.29
N ILE A 103 -3.96 2.35 13.47
CA ILE A 103 -2.51 2.19 13.68
C ILE A 103 -2.00 0.82 13.19
N SER A 104 -2.81 -0.23 13.32
CA SER A 104 -2.51 -1.59 12.86
C SER A 104 -2.60 -1.78 11.33
N SER A 105 -3.09 -0.79 10.58
CA SER A 105 -3.26 -0.88 9.13
C SER A 105 -1.91 -0.93 8.38
N ALA A 106 -1.79 -1.85 7.41
CA ALA A 106 -0.67 -1.86 6.48
C ALA A 106 -0.59 -0.56 5.65
N THR A 107 -1.73 -0.07 5.19
CA THR A 107 -1.88 1.21 4.47
C THR A 107 -1.30 2.37 5.29
N ARG A 108 -1.58 2.42 6.61
CA ARG A 108 -0.99 3.44 7.51
C ARG A 108 0.51 3.33 7.59
N ARG A 109 1.04 2.12 7.80
CA ARG A 109 2.49 1.89 7.91
C ARG A 109 3.21 2.37 6.65
N GLN A 110 2.68 2.05 5.47
CA GLN A 110 3.26 2.47 4.20
C GLN A 110 3.18 3.99 4.02
N PHE A 111 2.01 4.60 4.27
CA PHE A 111 1.84 6.06 4.19
C PHE A 111 2.78 6.80 5.13
N TYR A 112 2.85 6.40 6.40
CA TYR A 112 3.72 7.03 7.40
C TYR A 112 5.19 6.91 7.03
N ARG A 113 5.61 5.76 6.48
CA ARG A 113 6.99 5.56 6.05
C ARG A 113 7.34 6.42 4.83
N GLN A 114 6.52 6.40 3.79
CA GLN A 114 6.85 7.05 2.51
C GLN A 114 6.59 8.56 2.52
N ILE A 115 5.55 9.02 3.20
CA ILE A 115 5.12 10.43 3.19
C ILE A 115 5.60 11.17 4.44
N LEU A 116 5.45 10.56 5.61
CA LEU A 116 5.77 11.22 6.88
C LEU A 116 7.18 10.88 7.40
N GLN A 117 7.88 9.93 6.76
CA GLN A 117 9.18 9.43 7.21
C GLN A 117 9.18 9.11 8.71
N ALA A 118 8.11 8.46 9.16
CA ALA A 118 7.77 8.31 10.56
C ALA A 118 7.17 6.94 10.88
N ARG A 119 7.09 6.63 12.17
CA ARG A 119 6.42 5.43 12.66
C ARG A 119 4.90 5.61 12.66
N PRO A 120 4.09 4.57 12.41
CA PRO A 120 2.63 4.65 12.32
C PRO A 120 1.93 5.15 13.61
N ASP A 121 2.58 4.97 14.75
CA ASP A 121 2.16 5.39 16.08
C ASP A 121 2.62 6.82 16.46
N GLN A 122 3.46 7.46 15.64
CA GLN A 122 3.97 8.79 15.93
C GLN A 122 2.83 9.83 15.94
N PRO A 123 2.64 10.56 17.05
CA PRO A 123 1.69 11.64 17.11
C PRO A 123 2.23 12.86 16.36
N PHE A 124 1.39 13.43 15.49
CA PHE A 124 1.65 14.72 14.85
C PHE A 124 0.76 15.84 15.39
N TYR A 125 -0.11 15.53 16.35
CA TYR A 125 -0.84 16.55 17.10
C TYR A 125 0.08 17.19 18.13
N ARG A 126 0.07 18.52 18.21
CA ARG A 126 0.74 19.27 19.29
C ARG A 126 -0.30 19.72 20.32
N PRO A 127 -0.40 19.06 21.49
CA PRO A 127 -1.24 19.54 22.59
C PRO A 127 -0.90 20.99 22.93
N GLY A 128 -1.91 21.82 23.20
CA GLY A 128 -1.70 23.20 23.64
C GLY A 128 -1.39 24.22 22.54
N THR A 129 -1.46 23.83 21.26
CA THR A 129 -1.47 24.79 20.15
C THR A 129 -2.93 25.11 19.76
N PRO A 130 -3.28 26.35 19.38
CA PRO A 130 -4.67 26.74 19.10
C PRO A 130 -5.37 25.97 17.96
N ILE A 131 -4.68 25.08 17.23
CA ILE A 131 -5.28 24.33 16.13
C ILE A 131 -4.66 22.91 16.01
N PRO A 132 -5.10 21.92 16.79
CA PRO A 132 -4.87 20.54 16.44
C PRO A 132 -5.85 20.15 15.32
N ILE A 133 -5.37 19.79 14.13
CA ILE A 133 -6.20 18.97 13.23
C ILE A 133 -6.26 17.58 13.85
N GLN A 134 -7.31 17.32 14.62
CA GLN A 134 -7.61 15.96 15.05
C GLN A 134 -7.97 15.12 13.81
N SER A 135 -7.19 14.08 13.53
CA SER A 135 -7.51 13.17 12.43
C SER A 135 -8.61 12.20 12.85
N PHE A 136 -9.61 12.01 11.99
CA PHE A 136 -10.58 10.95 12.14
C PHE A 136 -9.91 9.60 11.86
N ILE A 137 -10.14 8.60 12.70
CA ILE A 137 -9.61 7.25 12.48
C ILE A 137 -10.68 6.37 11.85
N ARG A 138 -10.33 5.63 10.79
CA ARG A 138 -11.19 4.65 10.12
C ARG A 138 -10.50 3.30 10.02
N ARG A 139 -11.28 2.22 10.14
CA ARG A 139 -10.80 0.82 10.15
C ARG A 139 -10.67 0.20 8.76
N THR A 140 -11.44 0.66 7.78
CA THR A 140 -11.34 0.19 6.38
C THR A 140 -11.06 1.30 5.38
N ASP A 141 -10.51 0.95 4.21
CA ASP A 141 -10.29 1.86 3.08
C ASP A 141 -11.63 2.40 2.57
N ARG A 142 -12.64 1.54 2.48
CA ARG A 142 -14.03 1.91 2.16
C ARG A 142 -14.56 3.03 3.06
N ALA A 143 -14.32 2.94 4.37
CA ALA A 143 -14.76 3.94 5.33
C ALA A 143 -14.00 5.27 5.20
N VAL A 144 -12.74 5.25 4.73
CA VAL A 144 -12.01 6.46 4.35
C VAL A 144 -12.61 7.10 3.10
N ILE A 145 -12.86 6.31 2.05
CA ILE A 145 -13.45 6.80 0.79
C ILE A 145 -14.80 7.47 1.06
N GLN A 146 -15.70 6.80 1.79
CA GLN A 146 -17.00 7.36 2.17
C GLN A 146 -16.85 8.66 2.98
N PHE A 147 -15.94 8.69 3.96
CA PHE A 147 -15.69 9.89 4.74
C PHE A 147 -15.24 11.06 3.86
N VAL A 148 -14.29 10.83 2.94
CA VAL A 148 -13.77 11.86 2.04
C VAL A 148 -14.85 12.32 1.06
N ALA A 149 -15.66 11.40 0.51
CA ALA A 149 -16.77 11.73 -0.37
C ALA A 149 -17.82 12.63 0.30
N THR A 150 -18.10 12.43 1.59
CA THR A 150 -19.15 13.17 2.30
C THR A 150 -18.66 14.51 2.87
N ILE A 151 -17.45 14.56 3.42
CA ILE A 151 -17.05 15.65 4.32
C ILE A 151 -16.33 16.79 3.59
N LYS A 152 -16.82 18.04 3.76
CA LYS A 152 -16.16 19.23 3.15
C LYS A 152 -14.75 19.42 3.68
N GLY A 153 -13.80 19.60 2.76
CA GLY A 153 -12.38 19.81 3.04
C GLY A 153 -11.62 18.55 3.47
N ALA A 154 -12.20 17.36 3.29
CA ALA A 154 -11.57 16.11 3.73
C ALA A 154 -10.44 15.62 2.81
N ILE A 155 -9.41 15.05 3.44
CA ILE A 155 -8.28 14.37 2.79
C ILE A 155 -7.99 13.05 3.50
N GLY A 156 -7.73 12.01 2.72
CA GLY A 156 -7.43 10.66 3.20
C GLY A 156 -6.45 9.93 2.28
N TYR A 157 -5.98 8.76 2.71
CA TYR A 157 -5.21 7.84 1.89
C TYR A 157 -5.76 6.43 1.98
N VAL A 158 -5.70 5.70 0.87
CA VAL A 158 -6.20 4.32 0.71
C VAL A 158 -5.30 3.53 -0.23
N ALA A 159 -5.39 2.21 -0.20
CA ALA A 159 -4.86 1.38 -1.27
C ALA A 159 -5.60 1.70 -2.57
N ARG A 160 -4.85 1.87 -3.67
CA ARG A 160 -5.39 2.27 -4.97
C ARG A 160 -6.39 1.26 -5.50
N ALA A 161 -6.16 -0.03 -5.24
CA ALA A 161 -7.07 -1.10 -5.61
C ALA A 161 -8.43 -1.05 -4.90
N SER A 162 -8.56 -0.26 -3.81
CA SER A 162 -9.85 -0.10 -3.10
C SER A 162 -10.79 0.94 -3.74
N LEU A 163 -10.31 1.71 -4.72
CA LEU A 163 -11.11 2.73 -5.41
C LEU A 163 -11.84 2.11 -6.62
N THR A 164 -13.15 2.32 -6.70
CA THR A 164 -13.95 1.96 -7.88
C THR A 164 -14.11 3.14 -8.85
N ALA A 165 -14.64 2.88 -10.05
CA ALA A 165 -15.00 3.95 -10.98
C ALA A 165 -16.07 4.90 -10.39
N ASP A 166 -17.04 4.36 -9.65
CA ASP A 166 -18.10 5.14 -9.00
C ASP A 166 -17.55 6.06 -7.89
N ASP A 167 -16.56 5.59 -7.14
CA ASP A 167 -15.92 6.41 -6.10
C ASP A 167 -15.29 7.68 -6.70
N LEU A 168 -14.72 7.58 -7.90
CA LEU A 168 -14.05 8.69 -8.58
C LEU A 168 -15.01 9.79 -9.06
N GLN A 169 -16.33 9.57 -8.95
CA GLN A 169 -17.32 10.62 -9.17
C GLN A 169 -17.42 11.57 -7.96
N ALA A 170 -17.10 11.08 -6.75
CA ALA A 170 -17.23 11.83 -5.49
C ALA A 170 -15.88 12.22 -4.87
N VAL A 171 -14.80 11.51 -5.21
CA VAL A 171 -13.43 11.82 -4.78
C VAL A 171 -12.49 11.92 -5.97
N LYS A 172 -11.36 12.60 -5.79
CA LYS A 172 -10.28 12.63 -6.78
C LYS A 172 -8.94 12.33 -6.14
N ILE A 173 -8.08 11.67 -6.92
CA ILE A 173 -6.71 11.35 -6.52
C ILE A 173 -5.84 12.59 -6.73
N VAL A 174 -5.18 13.04 -5.67
CA VAL A 174 -4.28 14.20 -5.71
C VAL A 174 -2.81 13.83 -5.60
N LEU A 175 -2.51 12.62 -5.13
CA LEU A 175 -1.16 12.06 -5.13
C LEU A 175 -1.25 10.54 -5.29
N ARG A 176 -0.41 9.98 -6.17
CA ARG A 176 -0.20 8.54 -6.30
C ARG A 176 1.12 8.21 -5.61
N ILE A 177 1.09 7.20 -4.75
CA ILE A 177 2.23 6.74 -3.98
C ILE A 177 2.55 5.34 -4.51
N PRO A 178 3.72 5.12 -5.12
CA PRO A 178 4.06 3.82 -5.69
C PRO A 178 4.28 2.78 -4.59
N ASP A 179 4.36 1.53 -5.03
CA ASP A 179 4.84 0.45 -4.17
C ASP A 179 6.28 0.74 -3.73
N PRO A 180 6.63 0.41 -2.48
CA PRO A 180 7.97 0.60 -1.94
C PRO A 180 9.02 -0.24 -2.68
#